data_AF-A0A954CSG3-F1
#
_entry.id   AF-A0A954CSG3-F1
#
_cell.length_a   1.000
_cell.length_b   1.000
_cell.length_c   1.000
_cell.angle_alpha   90.00
_cell.angle_beta   90.00
_cell.angle_gamma   90.00
#
_symmetry.space_group_name_H-M   'P 1'
#
loop_
_entity.id
_entity.type
_entity.pdbx_description
1 polymer ?
#
loop_
_entity_poly.entity_id
_entity_poly.type
_entity_poly.pdbx_seq_one_letter_code
_entity_poly.pdbx_strand_id
1 'polypeptide(L)'
;MIYGSVCSGIEAASVAWHPLGWRAAWLSEIDAFPCRVLAHHYPDTPNLGDMTQFKDWPDAAIDVLVGGTPCQSFSIAGLRRGLDDLRGNLMLTYLAIASRYRPR
;
A
#
# COMPACT_ATOMS: atom_id res chain seq x y z
N MET A 1 1.68 0.02 17.22
CA MET A 1 2.21 0.78 16.07
C MET A 1 1.06 1.06 15.13
N ILE A 2 1.10 2.22 14.49
CA ILE A 2 0.18 2.62 13.44
C ILE A 2 0.90 2.45 12.10
N TYR A 3 0.26 1.87 11.09
CA TYR A 3 0.88 1.69 9.77
C TYR A 3 -0.03 2.16 8.63
N GLY A 4 0.59 2.52 7.51
CA GLY A 4 -0.08 2.69 6.23
C GLY A 4 0.24 1.49 5.33
N SER A 5 -0.77 0.99 4.61
CA SER A 5 -0.62 -0.13 3.67
C SER A 5 -0.93 0.36 2.25
N VAL A 6 -0.03 0.12 1.29
CA VAL A 6 -0.25 0.40 -0.14
C VAL A 6 -0.13 -0.87 -0.97
N CYS A 7 -0.84 -0.94 -2.10
CA CYS A 7 -1.01 -2.19 -2.85
C CYS A 7 -1.46 -3.31 -1.91
N SER A 8 -2.45 -3.00 -1.07
CA SER A 8 -2.82 -3.81 0.09
C SER A 8 -3.25 -5.23 -0.28
N GLY A 9 -3.76 -5.45 -1.50
CA GLY A 9 -4.35 -6.71 -1.89
C GLY A 9 -5.45 -7.10 -0.90
N ILE A 10 -5.46 -8.36 -0.47
CA ILE A 10 -6.38 -8.82 0.59
C ILE A 10 -5.87 -8.55 2.02
N GLU A 11 -4.82 -7.74 2.14
CA GLU A 11 -4.28 -7.17 3.39
C GLU A 11 -3.65 -8.19 4.35
N ALA A 12 -2.61 -8.86 3.85
CA ALA A 12 -1.79 -9.81 4.61
C ALA A 12 -1.09 -9.18 5.83
N ALA A 13 -0.71 -7.90 5.74
CA ALA A 13 0.00 -7.21 6.82
C ALA A 13 -0.89 -7.07 8.08
N SER A 14 -2.16 -6.67 7.91
CA SER A 14 -3.12 -6.62 9.02
C SER A 14 -3.32 -7.98 9.67
N VAL A 15 -3.43 -9.06 8.89
CA VAL A 15 -3.54 -10.42 9.45
C VAL A 15 -2.32 -10.78 10.29
N ALA A 16 -1.11 -10.50 9.78
CA ALA A 16 0.14 -10.80 10.48
C ALA A 16 0.33 -9.94 11.74
N TRP A 17 -0.10 -8.68 11.72
CA TRP A 17 0.15 -7.73 12.80
C TRP A 17 -1.01 -7.55 13.78
N HIS A 18 -2.18 -8.13 13.50
CA HIS A 18 -3.32 -8.12 14.41
C HIS A 18 -2.98 -8.64 15.82
N PRO A 19 -2.25 -9.77 15.99
CA PRO A 19 -1.86 -10.25 17.32
C PRO A 19 -0.89 -9.31 18.08
N LEU A 20 -0.21 -8.40 17.36
CA LEU A 20 0.68 -7.41 17.95
C LEU A 20 -0.06 -6.14 18.42
N GLY A 21 -1.38 -6.07 18.19
CA GLY A 21 -2.19 -4.88 18.49
C GLY A 21 -1.90 -3.68 17.59
N TRP A 22 -1.30 -3.91 16.42
CA TRP A 22 -1.02 -2.83 15.46
C TRP A 22 -2.26 -2.49 14.65
N ARG A 23 -2.35 -1.23 14.21
CA ARG A 23 -3.54 -0.72 13.52
C ARG A 23 -3.16 -0.03 12.22
N ALA A 24 -3.90 -0.30 11.16
CA ALA A 24 -3.83 0.46 9.94
C ALA A 24 -4.45 1.85 10.17
N ALA A 25 -3.74 2.93 9.82
CA ALA A 25 -4.33 4.26 9.68
C ALA A 25 -5.18 4.33 8.41
N TRP A 26 -4.70 3.67 7.35
CA TRP A 26 -5.32 3.62 6.04
C TRP A 26 -4.76 2.45 5.23
N LEU A 27 -5.55 2.00 4.26
CA LEU A 27 -5.19 1.02 3.23
C LEU A 27 -5.22 1.70 1.86
N SER A 28 -4.61 1.12 0.84
CA SER A 28 -4.65 1.63 -0.53
C SER A 28 -4.65 0.46 -1.51
N GLU A 29 -5.79 0.27 -2.17
CA GLU A 29 -6.03 -0.78 -3.14
C GLU A 29 -7.03 -0.31 -4.21
N ILE A 30 -6.80 -0.72 -5.46
CA ILE A 30 -7.57 -0.31 -6.63
C ILE A 30 -8.38 -1.46 -7.25
N ASP A 31 -7.96 -2.71 -7.06
CA ASP A 31 -8.65 -3.85 -7.63
C ASP A 31 -9.98 -4.09 -6.89
N ALA A 32 -11.06 -4.23 -7.66
CA ALA A 32 -12.41 -4.36 -7.14
C ALA A 32 -12.59 -5.57 -6.22
N PHE A 33 -11.92 -6.70 -6.51
CA PHE A 33 -12.07 -7.89 -5.66
C PHE A 33 -11.43 -7.67 -4.28
N PRO A 34 -10.13 -7.33 -4.17
CA PRO A 34 -9.52 -7.05 -2.87
C PRO A 34 -10.19 -5.88 -2.15
N CYS A 35 -10.59 -4.80 -2.82
CA CYS A 35 -11.36 -3.71 -2.21
C CYS A 35 -12.60 -4.20 -1.45
N ARG A 36 -13.35 -5.17 -1.99
CA ARG A 36 -14.50 -5.76 -1.29
C ARG A 36 -14.07 -6.57 -0.07
N VAL A 37 -12.94 -7.28 -0.14
CA VAL A 37 -12.37 -8.01 1.00
C VAL A 37 -11.96 -7.05 2.11
N LEU A 38 -11.30 -5.93 1.76
CA LEU A 38 -10.92 -4.90 2.72
C LEU A 38 -12.14 -4.29 3.41
N ALA A 39 -13.18 -3.92 2.65
CA ALA A 39 -14.41 -3.38 3.19
C ALA A 39 -15.14 -4.36 4.13
N HIS A 40 -15.02 -5.67 3.89
CA HIS A 40 -15.63 -6.70 4.73
C HIS A 40 -14.88 -6.90 6.05
N HIS A 41 -13.55 -7.00 6.02
CA HIS A 41 -12.73 -7.32 7.20
C HIS A 41 -12.29 -6.09 8.00
N TYR A 42 -12.17 -4.93 7.35
CA TYR A 42 -11.64 -3.69 7.92
C TYR A 42 -12.56 -2.50 7.62
N PRO A 43 -13.87 -2.56 7.97
CA PRO A 43 -14.85 -1.54 7.60
C PRO A 43 -14.54 -0.15 8.18
N ASP A 44 -13.82 -0.08 9.29
CA ASP A 44 -13.45 1.17 9.97
C ASP A 44 -12.12 1.76 9.46
N THR A 45 -11.42 1.06 8.56
CA THR A 45 -10.14 1.52 8.00
C THR A 45 -10.36 2.08 6.60
N PRO A 46 -10.04 3.35 6.33
CA PRO A 46 -10.27 3.94 5.02
C PRO A 46 -9.36 3.31 3.96
N ASN A 47 -9.94 2.92 2.82
CA ASN A 47 -9.19 2.63 1.60
C ASN A 47 -9.04 3.92 0.78
N LEU A 48 -7.81 4.40 0.62
CA LEU A 48 -7.46 5.63 -0.08
C LEU A 48 -7.30 5.45 -1.60
N GLY A 49 -7.49 4.22 -2.11
CA GLY A 49 -7.54 3.94 -3.54
C GLY A 49 -6.17 4.01 -4.21
N ASP A 50 -6.10 4.68 -5.36
CA ASP A 50 -4.91 4.73 -6.21
C ASP A 50 -3.74 5.45 -5.52
N MET A 51 -2.66 4.69 -5.25
CA MET A 51 -1.46 5.22 -4.60
C MET A 51 -0.76 6.34 -5.39
N THR A 52 -1.01 6.48 -6.69
CA THR A 52 -0.47 7.59 -7.48
C THR A 52 -1.09 8.94 -7.11
N GLN A 53 -2.26 8.92 -6.44
CA GLN A 53 -2.99 10.10 -5.97
C GLN A 53 -2.67 10.45 -4.51
N PHE A 54 -1.57 9.91 -3.95
CA PHE A 54 -1.21 10.08 -2.54
C PHE A 54 -1.04 11.54 -2.06
N LYS A 55 -0.94 12.49 -2.98
CA LYS A 55 -0.86 13.93 -2.65
C LYS A 55 -2.17 14.46 -2.08
N ASP A 56 -3.29 13.84 -2.43
CA ASP A 56 -4.64 14.22 -1.99
C ASP A 56 -5.09 13.46 -0.73
N TRP A 57 -4.26 12.54 -0.25
CA TRP A 57 -4.53 11.75 0.95
C TRP A 57 -4.42 12.60 2.22
N PRO A 58 -5.17 12.26 3.28
CA PRO A 58 -5.11 12.98 4.55
C PRO A 58 -3.72 12.88 5.17
N ASP A 59 -3.38 13.90 5.96
CA ASP A 59 -2.24 13.82 6.87
C ASP A 59 -2.51 12.75 7.93
N ALA A 60 -1.51 11.92 8.19
CA ALA A 60 -1.58 10.84 9.16
C ALA A 60 -0.19 10.61 9.75
N ALA A 61 -0.12 10.30 11.04
CA ALA A 61 1.10 9.81 11.65
C ALA A 61 1.12 8.28 11.54
N ILE A 62 2.05 7.73 10.76
CA ILE A 62 2.29 6.29 10.66
C ILE A 62 3.70 5.99 11.17
N ASP A 63 3.84 4.90 11.91
CA ASP A 63 5.14 4.38 12.36
C ASP A 63 5.81 3.53 11.27
N VAL A 64 5.00 2.86 10.42
CA VAL A 64 5.48 1.94 9.37
C VAL A 64 4.70 2.17 8.08
N LEU A 65 5.40 2.16 6.95
CA LEU A 65 4.79 2.02 5.63
C LEU A 65 5.06 0.60 5.13
N VAL A 66 4.02 -0.09 4.66
CA VAL A 66 4.12 -1.43 4.07
C VAL A 66 3.44 -1.47 2.72
N GLY A 67 3.96 -2.27 1.81
CA GLY A 67 3.32 -2.51 0.53
C GLY A 67 4.16 -3.36 -0.39
N GLY A 68 3.48 -4.13 -1.25
CA GLY A 68 4.11 -4.92 -2.30
C GLY A 68 3.81 -4.31 -3.66
N THR A 69 4.60 -3.31 -4.09
CA THR A 69 4.41 -2.72 -5.43
C THR A 69 4.57 -3.79 -6.53
N PRO A 70 3.83 -3.71 -7.65
CA PRO A 70 3.82 -4.76 -8.67
C PRO A 70 5.22 -5.18 -9.13
N CYS A 71 5.57 -6.44 -8.92
CA CYS A 71 6.89 -6.99 -9.25
C CYS A 71 7.06 -7.31 -10.74
N GLN A 72 6.02 -7.16 -11.57
CA GLN A 72 5.98 -7.60 -12.97
C GLN A 72 7.09 -6.99 -13.83
N SER A 73 7.48 -5.74 -13.55
CA SER A 73 8.56 -5.05 -14.27
C SER A 73 9.97 -5.50 -13.82
N PHE A 74 10.08 -6.20 -12.68
CA PHE A 74 11.33 -6.66 -12.06
C PHE A 74 11.46 -8.19 -11.99
N SER A 75 10.37 -8.93 -12.23
CA SER A 75 10.32 -10.39 -12.15
C SER A 75 11.00 -11.06 -13.35
N ILE A 76 11.62 -12.22 -13.11
CA ILE A 76 12.20 -13.10 -14.14
C ILE A 76 11.13 -13.57 -15.15
N ALA A 77 9.88 -13.72 -14.70
CA ALA A 77 8.75 -14.09 -15.55
C ALA A 77 8.17 -12.89 -16.33
N GLY A 78 8.68 -11.68 -16.12
CA GLY A 78 8.28 -10.47 -16.84
C GLY A 78 9.33 -10.00 -17.86
N LEU A 79 9.02 -8.90 -18.57
CA LEU A 79 9.89 -8.34 -19.61
C LEU A 79 11.14 -7.61 -19.07
N ARG A 80 11.34 -7.58 -17.74
CA ARG A 80 12.45 -6.87 -17.04
C ARG A 80 12.68 -5.43 -17.54
N ARG A 81 11.60 -4.71 -17.82
CA ARG A 81 11.69 -3.30 -18.25
C ARG A 81 12.05 -2.33 -17.11
N GLY A 82 12.11 -2.81 -15.86
CA GLY A 82 12.58 -2.00 -14.74
C GLY A 82 11.80 -0.69 -14.61
N LEU A 83 12.51 0.43 -14.59
CA LEU A 83 11.95 1.78 -14.49
C LEU A 83 11.39 2.33 -15.83
N ASP A 84 11.64 1.65 -16.96
CA ASP A 84 11.08 2.04 -18.27
C ASP A 84 9.63 1.53 -18.45
N ASP A 85 9.07 0.87 -17.44
CA ASP A 85 7.66 0.47 -17.36
C ASP A 85 6.92 1.44 -16.43
N LEU A 86 5.74 1.93 -16.87
CA LEU A 86 4.85 2.75 -16.04
C LEU A 86 4.53 2.11 -14.68
N ARG A 87 4.58 0.78 -14.58
CA ARG A 87 4.40 0.05 -13.33
C ARG A 87 5.65 0.02 -12.45
N GLY A 88 6.85 0.15 -13.02
CA GLY A 88 8.09 0.36 -12.28
C GLY A 88 8.11 1.69 -11.53
N ASN A 89 7.38 2.69 -12.04
CA ASN A 89 7.20 3.98 -11.35
C ASN A 89 6.44 3.86 -10.03
N LEU A 90 5.68 2.79 -9.79
CA LEU A 90 5.00 2.59 -8.50
C LEU A 90 5.98 2.44 -7.34
N MET A 91 7.19 1.94 -7.59
CA MET A 91 8.27 1.95 -6.60
C MET A 91 8.72 3.38 -6.26
N LEU A 92 8.81 4.27 -7.26
CA LEU A 92 9.09 5.69 -7.02
C LEU A 92 7.95 6.37 -6.26
N THR A 93 6.69 6.04 -6.59
CA THR A 93 5.52 6.49 -5.82
C THR A 93 5.58 6.01 -4.38
N TYR A 94 5.95 4.76 -4.13
CA TYR A 94 6.16 4.22 -2.78
C TYR A 94 7.19 5.04 -2.00
N LEU A 95 8.35 5.34 -2.62
CA LEU A 95 9.38 6.17 -2.02
C LEU A 95 8.88 7.60 -1.73
N ALA A 96 8.07 8.17 -2.62
CA ALA A 96 7.48 9.48 -2.42
C ALA A 96 6.48 9.49 -1.25
N ILE A 97 5.68 8.43 -1.09
CA ILE A 97 4.78 8.23 0.06
C ILE A 97 5.60 8.11 1.35
N ALA A 98 6.66 7.29 1.35
CA ALA A 98 7.57 7.17 2.49
C ALA A 98 8.21 8.51 2.86
N SER A 99 8.60 9.30 1.86
CA SER A 99 9.16 10.64 2.06
C SER A 99 8.13 11.63 2.64
N ARG A 100 6.86 11.55 2.23
CA ARG A 100 5.77 12.38 2.76
C ARG A 100 5.47 12.05 4.23
N TYR A 101 5.25 10.78 4.53
CA TYR A 101 4.78 10.35 5.85
C TYR A 101 5.90 10.11 6.87
N ARG A 102 7.15 9.95 6.43
CA ARG A 102 8.35 9.76 7.26
C ARG A 102 8.16 8.73 8.40
N PRO A 103 7.80 7.47 8.08
CA PRO A 103 7.73 6.40 9.06
C PRO A 103 9.08 6.19 9.76
N ARG A 104 9.06 5.55 10.93
CA ARG A 104 10.22 5.40 11.83
C ARG A 104 11.33 4.51 11.28
#